data_AF-A0A363SH53-F1
#
_entry.id   AF-A0A363SH53-F1
#
_cell.length_a   1.000
_cell.length_b   1.000
_cell.length_c   1.000
_cell.angle_alpha   90.00
_cell.angle_beta   90.00
_cell.angle_gamma   90.00
#
_symmetry.space_group_name_H-M   'P 1'
#
loop_
_entity.id
_entity.type
_entity.pdbx_description
1 polymer ?
#
loop_
_entity_poly.entity_id
_entity_poly.type
_entity_poly.pdbx_seq_one_letter_code
_entity_poly.pdbx_strand_id
1 'polypeptide(L)'
;MKTARWCAGSSRPARKTAAWCGARCGSRRPEMREWFLYLIECRDGSIYTGVSVDVEARYAAHAAGRGARYTRSHPPLRLLGSVAYPDRSSAQKAEHEVKQLSPAAKRAFAGGLAGGERPPETMLQIVPGLSIPLDEIELTAIRAQGAGGQNVNKVSSAIHLRFDVGASSLPDAVKARLLELGGRRITADGVVVIKAQQFRSQEKNRAAALQRLRELIAGAAVAPRARKPTRPTRSAQKKRLEGKNRRGAIKALRGRVVD
;
A
#
# COMPACT_ATOMS: atom_id res chain seq x y z
N MET A 1 -74.45 -11.64 27.64
CA MET A 1 -74.10 -12.95 28.23
C MET A 1 -72.59 -13.08 28.14
N LYS A 2 -71.82 -12.87 29.23
CA LYS A 2 -71.30 -13.94 30.14
C LYS A 2 -70.65 -15.08 29.33
N THR A 3 -69.41 -15.53 29.50
CA THR A 3 -68.39 -15.38 30.56
C THR A 3 -67.09 -16.05 30.06
N ALA A 4 -65.96 -15.67 30.66
CA ALA A 4 -64.62 -16.21 30.45
C ALA A 4 -64.45 -17.72 30.73
N ARG A 5 -63.46 -18.38 30.10
CA ARG A 5 -62.45 -19.23 30.80
C ARG A 5 -61.28 -19.68 29.94
N TRP A 6 -60.16 -19.88 30.64
CA TRP A 6 -58.80 -20.23 30.24
C TRP A 6 -58.52 -21.75 30.18
N CYS A 7 -57.35 -22.09 29.60
CA CYS A 7 -56.55 -23.34 29.65
C CYS A 7 -57.10 -24.53 28.83
N ALA A 8 -56.32 -25.37 28.13
CA ALA A 8 -54.90 -25.70 28.08
C ALA A 8 -54.55 -26.18 26.63
N GLY A 9 -53.35 -26.02 26.07
CA GLY A 9 -52.18 -26.85 26.36
C GLY A 9 -51.74 -27.61 25.09
N SER A 10 -50.56 -27.29 24.54
CA SER A 10 -49.67 -28.21 23.80
C SER A 10 -48.38 -27.51 23.38
N SER A 11 -47.43 -27.59 24.31
CA SER A 11 -45.98 -27.75 24.13
C SER A 11 -45.39 -27.60 22.72
N ARG A 12 -44.65 -26.50 22.54
CA ARG A 12 -43.52 -26.39 21.58
C ARG A 12 -42.32 -27.19 22.12
N PRO A 13 -41.63 -28.01 21.32
CA PRO A 13 -40.42 -28.67 21.78
C PRO A 13 -39.25 -27.67 21.86
N ALA A 14 -38.56 -27.73 23.00
CA ALA A 14 -37.37 -26.95 23.33
C ALA A 14 -36.23 -27.23 22.34
N ARG A 15 -35.67 -26.16 21.77
CA ARG A 15 -34.38 -26.20 21.08
C ARG A 15 -33.31 -26.47 22.14
N LYS A 16 -32.66 -27.63 22.03
CA LYS A 16 -31.54 -28.04 22.87
C LYS A 16 -30.43 -26.99 22.80
N THR A 17 -30.11 -26.44 23.96
CA THR A 17 -28.87 -25.72 24.26
C THR A 17 -27.72 -26.73 24.21
N ALA A 18 -26.99 -26.77 23.10
CA ALA A 18 -25.72 -27.47 23.04
C ALA A 18 -24.64 -26.56 23.64
N ALA A 19 -24.19 -26.97 24.82
CA ALA A 19 -23.11 -26.39 25.59
C ALA A 19 -21.86 -26.20 24.73
N TRP A 20 -21.33 -24.98 24.77
CA TRP A 20 -19.94 -24.68 24.46
C TRP A 20 -19.06 -25.41 25.48
N CYS A 21 -18.47 -26.53 25.07
CA CYS A 21 -17.36 -27.14 25.79
C CYS A 21 -16.07 -26.71 25.10
N GLY A 22 -15.22 -26.01 25.86
CA GLY A 22 -13.97 -25.46 25.38
C GLY A 22 -12.99 -26.52 24.90
N ALA A 23 -12.49 -26.33 23.68
CA ALA A 23 -11.29 -26.97 23.20
C ALA A 23 -10.40 -25.90 22.54
N ARG A 24 -9.36 -25.52 23.29
CA ARG A 24 -8.10 -24.90 22.84
C ARG A 24 -8.13 -24.28 21.44
N CYS A 25 -8.38 -22.97 21.40
CA CYS A 25 -8.11 -22.12 20.25
C CYS A 25 -6.59 -22.07 20.01
N GLY A 26 -6.06 -23.05 19.28
CA GLY A 26 -4.78 -22.91 18.60
C GLY A 26 -5.01 -22.00 17.41
N SER A 27 -4.45 -20.79 17.46
CA SER A 27 -4.48 -19.80 16.39
C SER A 27 -3.82 -20.34 15.12
N ARG A 28 -4.57 -21.05 14.26
CA ARG A 28 -4.16 -21.28 12.88
C ARG A 28 -4.52 -20.02 12.10
N ARG A 29 -3.49 -19.20 11.80
CA ARG A 29 -3.58 -18.21 10.73
C ARG A 29 -4.15 -18.91 9.49
N PRO A 30 -5.12 -18.36 8.76
CA PRO A 30 -5.53 -18.94 7.50
C PRO A 30 -4.30 -18.96 6.58
N GLU A 31 -3.89 -20.14 6.10
CA GLU A 31 -2.85 -20.27 5.09
C GLU A 31 -3.24 -19.42 3.87
N MET A 32 -2.57 -18.29 3.67
CA MET A 32 -2.59 -17.61 2.39
C MET A 32 -2.02 -18.59 1.37
N ARG A 33 -2.86 -19.11 0.49
CA ARG A 33 -2.43 -19.97 -0.61
C ARG A 33 -1.87 -19.06 -1.70
N GLU A 34 -0.55 -19.04 -1.80
CA GLU A 34 0.17 -18.36 -2.87
C GLU A 34 -0.18 -19.00 -4.22
N TRP A 35 -0.29 -18.16 -5.25
CA TRP A 35 -0.49 -18.58 -6.64
C TRP A 35 0.76 -18.26 -7.43
N PHE A 36 1.21 -19.19 -8.25
CA PHE A 36 2.41 -19.03 -9.03
C PHE A 36 2.09 -18.84 -10.50
N LEU A 37 2.68 -17.83 -11.12
CA LEU A 37 2.83 -17.74 -12.57
C LEU A 37 4.09 -18.51 -12.96
N TYR A 38 4.03 -19.38 -13.96
CA TYR A 38 5.18 -20.12 -14.45
C TYR A 38 5.29 -20.05 -15.97
N LEU A 39 6.54 -20.12 -16.43
CA LEU A 39 6.88 -20.11 -17.85
C LEU A 39 7.62 -21.39 -18.20
N ILE A 40 7.23 -22.03 -19.30
CA ILE A 40 7.85 -23.25 -19.83
C ILE A 40 8.36 -22.96 -21.23
N GLU A 41 9.61 -23.34 -21.50
CA GLU A 41 10.13 -23.42 -22.87
C GLU A 41 9.80 -24.79 -23.45
N CYS A 42 9.17 -24.79 -24.61
CA CYS A 42 8.84 -25.99 -25.37
C CYS A 42 9.96 -26.31 -26.39
N ARG A 43 10.01 -27.56 -26.88
CA ARG A 43 11.07 -28.01 -27.81
C ARG A 43 11.12 -27.26 -29.14
N ASP A 44 10.01 -26.67 -29.55
CA ASP A 44 9.89 -25.82 -30.75
C ASP A 44 10.37 -24.37 -30.52
N GLY A 45 10.85 -24.06 -29.31
CA GLY A 45 11.25 -22.71 -28.93
C GLY A 45 10.06 -21.79 -28.59
N SER A 46 8.83 -22.31 -28.56
CA SER A 46 7.67 -21.58 -28.05
C SER A 46 7.68 -21.50 -26.52
N ILE A 47 6.99 -20.51 -25.97
CA ILE A 47 6.92 -20.29 -24.52
C ILE A 47 5.47 -20.41 -24.07
N TYR A 48 5.22 -21.41 -23.23
CA TYR A 48 3.94 -21.59 -22.57
C TYR A 48 3.92 -20.81 -21.25
N THR A 49 2.79 -20.16 -20.98
CA THR A 49 2.55 -19.34 -19.80
C THR A 49 1.29 -19.86 -19.11
N GLY A 50 1.36 -20.05 -17.80
CA GLY A 50 0.23 -20.53 -17.02
C GLY A 50 0.35 -20.20 -15.55
N VAL A 51 -0.76 -20.34 -14.83
CA VAL A 51 -0.81 -20.15 -13.38
C VAL A 51 -1.16 -21.46 -12.66
N SER A 52 -0.55 -21.71 -11.50
CA SER A 52 -0.79 -22.89 -10.66
C SER A 52 -0.50 -22.57 -9.20
N VAL A 53 -1.10 -23.31 -8.28
CA VAL A 53 -0.74 -23.30 -6.84
C VAL A 53 0.53 -24.12 -6.56
N ASP A 54 0.82 -25.09 -7.42
CA ASP A 54 2.01 -25.93 -7.37
C ASP A 54 2.60 -26.00 -8.78
N VAL A 55 3.76 -25.37 -8.97
CA VAL A 55 4.43 -25.28 -10.28
C VAL A 55 5.08 -26.60 -10.64
N GLU A 56 5.70 -27.26 -9.67
CA GLU A 56 6.49 -28.47 -9.87
C GLU A 56 5.60 -29.63 -10.30
N ALA A 57 4.52 -29.87 -9.57
CA ALA A 57 3.53 -30.90 -9.91
C ALA A 57 2.88 -30.61 -11.27
N ARG A 58 2.65 -29.34 -11.59
CA ARG A 58 2.06 -28.94 -12.87
C ARG A 58 3.03 -29.17 -14.02
N TYR A 59 4.28 -28.77 -13.87
CA TYR A 59 5.35 -29.02 -14.85
C TYR A 59 5.54 -30.52 -15.09
N ALA A 60 5.58 -31.33 -14.04
CA ALA A 60 5.65 -32.79 -14.15
C ALA A 60 4.48 -33.38 -14.95
N ALA A 61 3.26 -32.85 -14.78
CA ALA A 61 2.10 -33.25 -15.58
C ALA A 61 2.25 -32.86 -17.06
N HIS A 62 2.84 -31.72 -17.37
CA HIS A 62 3.17 -31.30 -18.73
C HIS A 62 4.24 -32.22 -19.36
N ALA A 63 5.31 -32.54 -18.62
CA ALA A 63 6.36 -33.45 -19.07
C ALA A 63 5.85 -34.86 -19.34
N ALA A 64 4.89 -35.34 -18.53
CA ALA A 64 4.24 -36.63 -18.69
C ALA A 64 3.13 -36.66 -19.76
N GLY A 65 2.92 -35.57 -20.53
CA GLY A 65 1.90 -35.50 -21.58
C GLY A 65 0.44 -35.41 -21.08
N ARG A 66 0.22 -35.26 -19.77
CA ARG A 66 -1.12 -35.13 -19.16
C ARG A 66 -1.55 -33.68 -18.95
N GLY A 67 -0.65 -32.73 -19.18
CA GLY A 67 -0.87 -31.29 -19.03
C GLY A 67 -1.83 -30.68 -20.06
N ALA A 68 -1.74 -29.35 -20.21
CA ALA A 68 -2.59 -28.59 -21.14
C ALA A 68 -2.50 -29.09 -22.58
N ARG A 69 -3.58 -28.93 -23.35
CA ARG A 69 -3.64 -29.35 -24.77
C ARG A 69 -2.46 -28.81 -25.58
N TYR A 70 -2.07 -27.55 -25.35
CA TYR A 70 -0.95 -26.91 -26.04
C TYR A 70 0.37 -27.66 -25.85
N THR A 71 0.71 -28.02 -24.61
CA THR A 71 1.96 -28.74 -24.27
C THR A 71 1.94 -30.22 -24.66
N ARG A 72 0.77 -30.78 -24.99
CA ARG A 72 0.69 -32.14 -25.56
C ARG A 72 1.16 -32.15 -27.01
N SER A 73 0.84 -31.09 -27.75
CA SER A 73 1.31 -30.89 -29.13
C SER A 73 2.72 -30.29 -29.20
N HIS A 74 3.13 -29.53 -28.16
CA HIS A 74 4.45 -28.90 -28.05
C HIS A 74 5.11 -29.33 -26.73
N PRO A 75 5.84 -30.46 -26.73
CA PRO A 75 6.38 -31.03 -25.50
C PRO A 75 7.33 -30.04 -24.80
N PRO A 76 7.27 -29.96 -23.46
CA PRO A 76 8.12 -29.06 -22.69
C PRO A 76 9.59 -29.50 -22.76
N LEU A 77 10.50 -28.53 -22.89
CA LEU A 77 11.95 -28.71 -22.82
C LEU A 77 12.46 -28.45 -21.40
N ARG A 78 12.10 -27.29 -20.82
CA ARG A 78 12.49 -26.89 -19.46
C ARG A 78 11.53 -25.87 -18.85
N LEU A 79 11.51 -25.81 -17.53
CA LEU A 79 10.90 -24.70 -16.79
C LEU A 79 11.83 -23.48 -16.87
N LEU A 80 11.31 -22.35 -17.35
CA LEU A 80 12.07 -21.10 -17.49
C LEU A 80 12.10 -20.29 -16.20
N GLY A 81 11.06 -20.38 -15.38
CA GLY A 81 10.98 -19.70 -14.08
C GLY A 81 9.56 -19.63 -13.54
N SER A 82 9.42 -19.25 -12.27
CA SER A 82 8.13 -19.02 -11.61
C SER A 82 8.16 -17.79 -10.70
N VAL A 83 6.98 -17.19 -10.50
CA VAL A 83 6.77 -16.03 -9.63
C VAL A 83 5.60 -16.27 -8.71
N ALA A 84 5.79 -16.02 -7.42
CA ALA A 84 4.72 -16.05 -6.43
C ALA A 84 3.87 -14.77 -6.47
N TYR A 85 2.55 -14.95 -6.41
CA TYR A 85 1.54 -13.91 -6.27
C TYR A 85 0.65 -14.21 -5.06
N PRO A 86 0.17 -13.16 -4.36
CA PRO A 86 -0.62 -13.32 -3.15
C PRO A 86 -2.01 -13.92 -3.39
N ASP A 87 -2.55 -13.80 -4.61
CA ASP A 87 -3.90 -14.26 -4.93
C ASP A 87 -4.04 -14.71 -6.39
N ARG A 88 -5.11 -15.46 -6.68
CA ARG A 88 -5.38 -15.98 -8.03
C ARG A 88 -5.58 -14.86 -9.05
N SER A 89 -6.23 -13.77 -8.65
CA SER A 89 -6.60 -12.69 -9.57
C SER A 89 -5.38 -11.89 -9.99
N SER A 90 -4.43 -11.66 -9.08
CA SER A 90 -3.14 -11.06 -9.42
C SER A 90 -2.31 -11.97 -10.33
N ALA A 91 -2.25 -13.27 -10.05
CA ALA A 91 -1.57 -14.24 -10.93
C ALA A 91 -2.17 -14.27 -12.35
N GLN A 92 -3.50 -14.24 -12.49
CA GLN A 92 -4.18 -14.25 -13.79
C GLN A 92 -4.01 -12.95 -14.58
N LYS A 93 -3.93 -11.80 -13.90
CA LYS A 93 -3.61 -10.52 -14.56
C LYS A 93 -2.19 -10.52 -15.12
N ALA A 94 -1.23 -10.97 -14.31
CA ALA A 94 0.14 -11.14 -14.75
C ALA A 94 0.26 -12.14 -15.92
N GLU A 95 -0.50 -13.25 -15.88
CA GLU A 95 -0.57 -14.18 -17.01
C GLU A 95 -1.07 -13.49 -18.29
N HIS A 96 -2.09 -12.64 -18.19
CA HIS A 96 -2.61 -11.90 -19.33
C HIS A 96 -1.56 -10.94 -19.91
N GLU A 97 -0.89 -10.17 -19.07
CA GLU A 97 0.16 -9.22 -19.48
C GLU A 97 1.34 -9.95 -20.13
N VAL A 98 1.84 -11.03 -19.50
CA VAL A 98 2.94 -11.83 -20.05
C VAL A 98 2.53 -12.48 -21.37
N LYS A 99 1.26 -12.87 -21.56
CA LYS A 99 0.78 -13.38 -22.86
C LYS A 99 0.90 -12.37 -23.98
N GLN A 100 0.71 -11.07 -23.70
CA GLN A 100 0.85 -9.99 -24.68
C GLN A 100 2.32 -9.68 -25.05
N LEU A 101 3.28 -10.15 -24.27
CA LEU A 101 4.71 -9.89 -24.53
C LEU A 101 5.23 -10.68 -25.72
N SER A 102 6.24 -10.10 -26.40
CA SER A 102 6.99 -10.78 -27.45
C SER A 102 7.77 -11.98 -26.89
N PRO A 103 8.12 -12.99 -27.71
CA PRO A 103 8.91 -14.13 -27.26
C PRO A 103 10.26 -13.73 -26.62
N ALA A 104 10.89 -12.67 -27.12
CA ALA A 104 12.14 -12.14 -26.54
C ALA A 104 11.91 -11.54 -25.14
N ALA A 105 10.84 -10.75 -24.98
CA ALA A 105 10.47 -10.17 -23.68
C ALA A 105 10.05 -11.24 -22.66
N LYS A 106 9.42 -12.34 -23.10
CA LYS A 106 9.10 -13.50 -22.24
C LYS A 106 10.36 -14.20 -21.72
N ARG A 107 11.38 -14.38 -22.57
CA ARG A 107 12.69 -14.94 -22.14
C ARG A 107 13.41 -14.01 -21.18
N ALA A 108 13.40 -12.70 -21.44
CA ALA A 108 13.98 -11.70 -20.55
C ALA A 108 13.28 -11.67 -19.19
N PHE A 109 11.93 -11.73 -19.19
CA PHE A 109 11.12 -11.83 -17.98
C PHE A 109 11.50 -13.08 -17.19
N ALA A 110 11.54 -14.25 -17.83
CA ALA A 110 11.96 -15.51 -17.22
C ALA A 110 13.40 -15.48 -16.67
N GLY A 111 14.35 -14.87 -17.40
CA GLY A 111 15.74 -14.73 -16.96
C GLY A 111 15.87 -13.94 -15.66
N GLY A 112 14.95 -13.00 -15.40
CA GLY A 112 14.86 -12.29 -14.12
C GLY A 112 14.27 -13.14 -12.97
N LEU A 113 13.51 -14.21 -13.28
CA LEU A 113 12.85 -15.05 -12.27
C LEU A 113 13.78 -16.08 -11.62
N ALA A 114 14.92 -16.39 -12.24
CA ALA A 114 15.91 -17.32 -11.68
C ALA A 114 16.54 -16.85 -10.36
N GLY A 115 16.35 -15.57 -9.99
CA GLY A 115 16.87 -14.96 -8.76
C GLY A 115 15.90 -14.89 -7.58
N GLY A 116 14.68 -15.41 -7.68
CA GLY A 116 13.69 -15.30 -6.59
C GLY A 116 13.28 -13.85 -6.26
N GLU A 117 13.61 -12.90 -7.11
CA GLU A 117 13.24 -11.50 -6.96
C GLU A 117 11.87 -11.24 -7.58
N ARG A 118 10.94 -10.82 -6.72
CA ARG A 118 9.56 -10.44 -7.06
C ARG A 118 9.54 -9.39 -8.19
N PRO A 119 8.57 -9.45 -9.12
CA PRO A 119 8.47 -8.49 -10.21
C PRO A 119 8.26 -7.05 -9.69
N PRO A 120 8.80 -6.04 -10.41
CA PRO A 120 8.87 -4.64 -9.98
C PRO A 120 7.51 -3.91 -9.88
N GLU A 121 6.41 -4.55 -10.30
CA GLU A 121 5.06 -3.97 -10.19
C GLU A 121 4.52 -3.93 -8.76
N THR A 122 5.23 -4.59 -7.84
CA THR A 122 4.89 -4.61 -6.42
C THR A 122 5.48 -3.42 -5.67
N MET A 123 6.24 -2.51 -6.31
CA MET A 123 6.87 -1.37 -5.63
C MET A 123 6.26 -0.04 -6.05
N LEU A 124 5.80 0.73 -5.07
CA LEU A 124 5.43 2.13 -5.24
C LEU A 124 6.70 2.99 -5.21
N GLN A 125 7.07 3.53 -6.37
CA GLN A 125 8.17 4.48 -6.50
C GLN A 125 7.76 5.85 -5.94
N ILE A 126 8.55 6.39 -5.02
CA ILE A 126 8.26 7.67 -4.34
C ILE A 126 9.13 8.79 -4.86
N VAL A 127 10.44 8.63 -4.69
CA VAL A 127 11.50 9.48 -5.24
C VAL A 127 12.62 8.57 -5.78
N PRO A 128 13.50 9.05 -6.67
CA PRO A 128 14.64 8.26 -7.12
C PRO A 128 15.46 7.74 -5.91
N GLY A 129 15.56 6.42 -5.77
CA GLY A 129 16.24 5.75 -4.66
C GLY A 129 15.38 5.47 -3.42
N LEU A 130 14.07 5.79 -3.43
CA LEU A 130 13.13 5.42 -2.37
C LEU A 130 11.85 4.81 -2.97
N SER A 131 11.67 3.52 -2.71
CA SER A 131 10.51 2.73 -3.11
C SER A 131 9.97 1.95 -1.93
N ILE A 132 8.64 1.85 -1.83
CA ILE A 132 7.95 1.08 -0.79
C ILE A 132 7.17 -0.05 -1.48
N PRO A 133 7.19 -1.27 -0.96
CA PRO A 133 6.40 -2.33 -1.55
C PRO A 133 4.90 -2.15 -1.22
N LEU A 134 4.04 -2.47 -2.19
CA LEU A 134 2.59 -2.24 -2.14
C LEU A 134 1.87 -3.16 -1.14
N ASP A 135 2.54 -4.24 -0.70
CA ASP A 135 2.08 -5.18 0.33
C ASP A 135 2.04 -4.54 1.73
N GLU A 136 2.87 -3.54 1.99
CA GLU A 136 2.83 -2.72 3.21
C GLU A 136 1.63 -1.75 3.26
N ILE A 137 0.90 -1.60 2.15
CA ILE A 137 -0.21 -0.66 2.01
C ILE A 137 -1.54 -1.41 2.05
N GLU A 138 -2.32 -1.19 3.10
CA GLU A 138 -3.65 -1.77 3.23
C GLU A 138 -4.67 -0.91 2.49
N LEU A 139 -5.37 -1.50 1.50
CA LEU A 139 -6.39 -0.83 0.70
C LEU A 139 -7.76 -1.46 0.96
N THR A 140 -8.63 -0.72 1.63
CA THR A 140 -10.02 -1.13 1.89
C THR A 140 -10.98 -0.39 0.95
N ALA A 141 -11.79 -1.13 0.20
CA ALA A 141 -12.88 -0.53 -0.58
C ALA A 141 -14.07 -0.22 0.34
N ILE A 142 -14.53 1.03 0.32
CA ILE A 142 -15.65 1.52 1.11
C ILE A 142 -16.74 2.12 0.21
N ARG A 143 -17.95 2.23 0.76
CA ARG A 143 -19.04 2.95 0.08
C ARG A 143 -18.70 4.45 0.04
N ALA A 144 -18.93 5.08 -1.11
CA ALA A 144 -18.75 6.52 -1.24
C ALA A 144 -19.82 7.26 -0.42
N GLN A 145 -19.44 8.40 0.18
CA GLN A 145 -20.34 9.21 0.98
C GLN A 145 -20.91 10.36 0.13
N GLY A 146 -22.24 10.47 0.04
CA GLY A 146 -22.91 11.56 -0.70
C GLY A 146 -24.40 11.30 -0.98
N ALA A 147 -25.09 12.32 -1.48
CA ALA A 147 -26.51 12.25 -1.81
C ALA A 147 -26.77 11.35 -3.03
N GLY A 148 -27.25 10.13 -2.75
CA GLY A 148 -28.41 9.50 -3.39
C GLY A 148 -28.34 9.14 -4.88
N GLY A 149 -27.91 7.90 -5.18
CA GLY A 149 -28.19 7.19 -6.43
C GLY A 149 -28.01 5.68 -6.26
N GLN A 150 -28.68 4.84 -7.06
CA GLN A 150 -28.57 3.37 -6.94
C GLN A 150 -27.12 2.87 -6.98
N ASN A 151 -26.28 3.53 -7.78
CA ASN A 151 -24.87 3.17 -7.94
C ASN A 151 -24.02 3.50 -6.68
N VAL A 152 -24.30 4.63 -6.00
CA VAL A 152 -23.55 5.08 -4.81
C VAL A 152 -23.78 4.15 -3.61
N ASN A 153 -25.00 3.62 -3.46
CA ASN A 153 -25.35 2.71 -2.36
C ASN A 153 -24.88 1.27 -2.62
N LYS A 154 -24.73 0.88 -3.88
CA LYS A 154 -24.45 -0.52 -4.28
C LYS A 154 -22.96 -0.79 -4.51
N VAL A 155 -22.20 0.16 -5.04
CA VAL A 155 -20.81 -0.06 -5.45
C VAL A 155 -19.83 0.59 -4.48
N SER A 156 -18.92 -0.21 -3.92
CA SER A 156 -17.80 0.24 -3.09
C SER A 156 -16.71 0.91 -3.93
N SER A 157 -17.03 2.10 -4.46
CA SER A 157 -16.13 2.84 -5.35
C SER A 157 -15.05 3.62 -4.60
N ALA A 158 -15.28 4.01 -3.35
CA ALA A 158 -14.31 4.76 -2.56
C ALA A 158 -13.23 3.84 -1.97
N ILE A 159 -12.03 4.38 -1.78
CA ILE A 159 -10.87 3.65 -1.23
C ILE A 159 -10.41 4.33 0.07
N HIS A 160 -10.26 3.53 1.11
CA HIS A 160 -9.51 3.86 2.31
C HIS A 160 -8.14 3.19 2.21
N LEU A 161 -7.10 4.01 2.19
CA LEU A 161 -5.71 3.57 2.26
C LEU A 161 -5.23 3.76 3.69
N ARG A 162 -4.70 2.69 4.29
CA ARG A 162 -4.03 2.71 5.59
C ARG A 162 -2.56 2.32 5.37
N PHE A 163 -1.66 3.09 5.96
CA PHE A 163 -0.23 2.86 5.87
C PHE A 163 0.41 3.12 7.23
N ASP A 164 1.02 2.08 7.80
CA ASP A 164 1.73 2.16 9.09
C ASP A 164 3.15 2.67 8.86
N VAL A 165 3.45 3.87 9.36
CA VAL A 165 4.77 4.49 9.16
C VAL A 165 5.85 3.78 9.99
N GLY A 166 5.50 3.24 11.16
CA GLY A 166 6.45 2.59 12.07
C GLY A 166 6.95 1.26 11.52
N ALA A 167 6.03 0.41 11.06
CA ALA A 167 6.32 -0.92 10.50
C ALA A 167 6.91 -0.89 9.07
N SER A 168 6.84 0.25 8.39
CA SER A 168 7.24 0.36 6.98
C SER A 168 8.75 0.23 6.74
N SER A 169 9.13 -0.07 5.49
CA SER A 169 10.52 -0.12 5.01
C SER A 169 11.17 1.26 4.82
N LEU A 170 10.57 2.33 5.33
CA LEU A 170 11.06 3.70 5.16
C LEU A 170 12.33 3.97 5.99
N PRO A 171 13.25 4.83 5.50
CA PRO A 171 14.37 5.31 6.32
C PRO A 171 13.88 6.05 7.56
N ASP A 172 14.55 5.85 8.70
CA ASP A 172 14.15 6.44 9.99
C ASP A 172 14.07 7.97 9.95
N ALA A 173 14.95 8.61 9.20
CA ALA A 173 14.92 10.06 8.98
C ALA A 173 13.63 10.51 8.27
N VAL A 174 13.08 9.70 7.36
CA VAL A 174 11.81 9.97 6.68
C VAL A 174 10.64 9.65 7.59
N LYS A 175 10.71 8.56 8.38
CA LYS A 175 9.69 8.20 9.38
C LYS A 175 9.49 9.30 10.41
N ALA A 176 10.58 9.79 11.01
CA ALA A 176 10.53 10.88 11.99
C ALA A 176 9.88 12.15 11.41
N ARG A 177 10.29 12.54 10.20
CA ARG A 177 9.70 13.70 9.51
C ARG A 177 8.26 13.49 9.11
N LEU A 178 7.87 12.28 8.71
CA LEU A 178 6.47 11.96 8.42
C LEU A 178 5.60 12.11 9.66
N LEU A 179 6.07 11.66 10.81
CA LEU A 179 5.37 11.81 12.08
C LEU A 179 5.25 13.29 12.48
N GLU A 180 6.29 14.10 12.25
CA GLU A 180 6.27 15.56 12.50
C GLU A 180 5.36 16.32 11.51
N LEU A 181 5.42 16.00 10.22
CA LEU A 181 4.64 16.65 9.15
C LEU A 181 3.20 16.16 9.07
N GLY A 182 2.93 14.98 9.63
CA GLY A 182 1.71 14.20 9.45
C GLY A 182 0.41 14.88 9.85
N GLY A 183 0.48 15.91 10.70
CA GLY A 183 -0.63 16.75 11.11
C GLY A 183 -1.93 15.98 11.32
N ARG A 184 -3.02 16.41 10.68
CA ARG A 184 -4.38 15.86 10.84
C ARG A 184 -4.64 14.56 10.07
N ARG A 185 -3.65 14.04 9.32
CA ARG A 185 -3.80 12.86 8.45
C ARG A 185 -3.14 11.60 9.04
N ILE A 186 -2.36 11.75 10.10
CA ILE A 186 -1.72 10.65 10.83
C ILE A 186 -2.42 10.49 12.18
N THR A 187 -2.77 9.25 12.53
CA THR A 187 -3.32 8.91 13.85
C THR A 187 -2.23 8.93 14.91
N ALA A 188 -2.60 8.98 16.20
CA ALA A 188 -1.65 8.94 17.30
C ALA A 188 -0.73 7.69 17.25
N ASP A 189 -1.22 6.60 16.67
CA ASP A 189 -0.49 5.34 16.49
C ASP A 189 0.51 5.35 15.32
N GLY A 190 0.67 6.48 14.62
CA GLY A 190 1.59 6.58 13.48
C GLY A 190 1.05 5.98 12.18
N VAL A 191 -0.26 5.81 12.06
CA VAL A 191 -0.92 5.28 10.85
C VAL A 191 -1.43 6.42 9.98
N VAL A 192 -0.97 6.49 8.74
CA VAL A 192 -1.45 7.39 7.70
C VAL A 192 -2.77 6.84 7.15
N VAL A 193 -3.84 7.64 7.23
CA VAL A 193 -5.15 7.26 6.68
C VAL A 193 -5.53 8.24 5.56
N ILE A 194 -5.69 7.72 4.34
CA ILE A 194 -6.06 8.51 3.15
C ILE A 194 -7.39 7.99 2.59
N LYS A 195 -8.39 8.87 2.52
CA LYS A 195 -9.67 8.60 1.87
C LYS A 195 -9.69 9.17 0.44
N ALA A 196 -9.95 8.32 -0.54
CA ALA A 196 -10.12 8.71 -1.95
C ALA A 196 -11.52 8.33 -2.44
N GLN A 197 -12.34 9.33 -2.76
CA GLN A 197 -13.71 9.16 -3.25
C GLN A 197 -14.07 10.16 -4.37
N GLN A 198 -13.07 10.74 -5.04
CA GLN A 198 -13.27 11.79 -6.05
C GLN A 198 -13.88 11.27 -7.35
N PHE A 199 -13.65 10.00 -7.68
CA PHE A 199 -14.05 9.41 -8.94
C PHE A 199 -15.16 8.38 -8.77
N ARG A 200 -15.92 8.15 -9.84
CA ARG A 200 -16.92 7.07 -9.90
C ARG A 200 -16.31 5.66 -9.99
N SER A 201 -15.07 5.54 -10.50
CA SER A 201 -14.37 4.27 -10.68
C SER A 201 -13.44 3.98 -9.50
N GLN A 202 -13.49 2.74 -9.01
CA GLN A 202 -12.64 2.23 -7.94
C GLN A 202 -11.15 2.31 -8.31
N GLU A 203 -10.80 1.97 -9.55
CA GLU A 203 -9.41 1.98 -10.03
C GLU A 203 -8.83 3.40 -10.02
N LYS A 204 -9.63 4.38 -10.45
CA LYS A 204 -9.24 5.81 -10.40
C LYS A 204 -9.06 6.29 -8.95
N ASN A 205 -9.94 5.86 -8.04
CA ASN A 205 -9.78 6.19 -6.61
C ASN A 205 -8.56 5.50 -5.98
N ARG A 206 -8.24 4.27 -6.38
CA ARG A 206 -7.02 3.56 -5.94
C ARG A 206 -5.77 4.31 -6.39
N ALA A 207 -5.67 4.66 -7.67
CA ALA A 207 -4.55 5.42 -8.22
C ALA A 207 -4.41 6.78 -7.51
N ALA A 208 -5.52 7.48 -7.27
CA ALA A 208 -5.51 8.75 -6.54
C ALA A 208 -5.05 8.61 -5.08
N ALA A 209 -5.41 7.51 -4.39
CA ALA A 209 -4.95 7.25 -3.04
C ALA A 209 -3.42 7.03 -2.99
N LEU A 210 -2.90 6.20 -3.90
CA LEU A 210 -1.46 5.93 -4.02
C LEU A 210 -0.67 7.21 -4.37
N GLN A 211 -1.20 8.03 -5.28
CA GLN A 211 -0.58 9.29 -5.66
C GLN A 211 -0.47 10.27 -4.48
N ARG A 212 -1.53 10.38 -3.66
CA ARG A 212 -1.49 11.23 -2.45
C ARG A 212 -0.54 10.70 -1.39
N LEU A 213 -0.45 9.38 -1.23
CA LEU A 213 0.55 8.77 -0.35
C LEU A 213 1.96 9.11 -0.83
N ARG A 214 2.20 8.98 -2.14
CA ARG A 214 3.48 9.34 -2.78
C ARG A 214 3.87 10.78 -2.49
N GLU A 215 2.96 11.71 -2.71
CA GLU A 215 3.18 13.14 -2.47
C GLU A 215 3.47 13.44 -0.98
N LEU A 216 2.75 12.78 -0.07
CA LEU A 216 2.97 12.94 1.37
C LEU A 216 4.37 12.48 1.78
N ILE A 217 4.79 11.30 1.32
CA ILE A 217 6.10 10.73 1.65
C ILE A 217 7.21 11.51 0.95
N ALA A 218 7.01 11.91 -0.31
CA ALA A 218 7.97 12.75 -1.03
C ALA A 218 8.20 14.09 -0.31
N GLY A 219 7.16 14.71 0.24
CA GLY A 219 7.27 15.92 1.05
C GLY A 219 8.14 15.73 2.30
N ALA A 220 8.02 14.58 2.97
CA ALA A 220 8.86 14.25 4.14
C ALA A 220 10.29 13.82 3.77
N ALA A 221 10.48 13.25 2.58
CA ALA A 221 11.80 12.87 2.08
C ALA A 221 12.72 14.08 1.88
N VAL A 222 12.16 15.23 1.50
CA VAL A 222 12.92 16.48 1.34
C VAL A 222 13.37 16.98 2.72
N ALA A 223 14.68 16.90 2.98
CA ALA A 223 15.26 17.42 4.22
C ALA A 223 15.19 18.96 4.24
N PRO A 224 14.63 19.60 5.28
CA PRO A 224 14.70 21.03 5.41
C PRO A 224 16.16 21.44 5.54
N ARG A 225 16.62 22.36 4.67
CA ARG A 225 17.99 22.87 4.72
C ARG A 225 18.18 23.63 6.02
N ALA A 226 19.16 23.21 6.83
CA ALA A 226 19.52 23.92 8.04
C ALA A 226 19.86 25.38 7.73
N ARG A 227 19.15 26.32 8.37
CA ARG A 227 19.44 27.76 8.24
C ARG A 227 20.72 28.05 9.01
N LYS A 228 21.76 28.49 8.30
CA LYS A 228 22.91 29.10 8.96
C LYS A 228 22.50 30.50 9.42
N PRO A 229 22.62 30.85 10.71
CA PRO A 229 22.26 32.17 11.19
C PRO A 229 23.08 33.22 10.44
N THR A 230 22.39 34.20 9.86
CA THR A 230 23.04 35.30 9.15
C THR A 230 23.65 36.25 10.18
N ARG A 231 24.91 36.63 9.99
CA ARG A 231 25.54 37.70 10.80
C ARG A 231 24.77 39.02 10.59
N PRO A 232 24.70 39.91 11.60
CA PRO A 232 24.12 41.24 11.43
C PRO A 232 24.75 41.99 10.26
N THR A 233 23.93 42.63 9.42
CA THR A 233 24.39 43.35 8.24
C THR A 233 25.28 44.55 8.63
N ARG A 234 26.20 44.96 7.73
CA ARG A 234 27.06 46.14 7.96
C ARG A 234 26.25 47.41 8.23
N SER A 235 25.12 47.60 7.55
CA SER A 235 24.23 48.75 7.76
C SER A 235 23.58 48.72 9.14
N ALA A 236 23.17 47.55 9.64
CA ALA A 236 22.65 47.40 11.01
C ALA A 236 23.73 47.71 12.06
N GLN A 237 24.97 47.30 11.82
CA GLN A 237 26.10 47.64 12.70
C GLN A 237 26.39 49.14 12.71
N LYS A 238 26.40 49.80 11.55
CA LYS A 238 26.60 51.25 11.41
C LYS A 238 25.49 52.03 12.11
N LYS A 239 24.22 51.70 11.85
CA LYS A 239 23.05 52.32 12.51
C LYS A 239 23.08 52.16 14.04
N ARG A 240 23.55 51.01 14.54
CA ARG A 240 23.73 50.80 15.98
C ARG A 240 24.77 51.76 16.57
N LEU A 241 25.91 51.94 15.90
CA LEU A 241 26.96 52.85 16.34
C LEU A 241 26.50 54.31 16.29
N GLU A 242 25.90 54.74 15.18
CA GLU A 242 25.32 56.08 15.02
C GLU A 242 24.26 56.35 16.08
N GLY A 243 23.36 55.39 16.33
CA GLY A 243 22.34 55.47 17.37
C GLY A 243 22.91 55.49 18.80
N LYS A 244 24.09 54.90 19.04
CA LYS A 244 24.81 55.00 20.32
C LYS A 244 25.41 56.39 20.48
N ASN A 245 26.04 56.91 19.43
CA ASN A 245 26.65 58.24 19.42
C ASN A 245 25.61 59.35 19.60
N ARG A 246 24.50 59.29 18.85
CA ARG A 246 23.39 60.26 18.98
C ARG A 246 22.81 60.28 20.38
N ARG A 247 22.58 59.10 20.99
CA ARG A 247 22.09 59.02 22.37
C ARG A 247 23.10 59.53 23.40
N GLY A 248 24.40 59.28 23.18
CA GLY A 248 25.47 59.83 24.00
C GLY A 248 25.47 61.36 24.01
N ALA A 249 25.38 61.98 22.82
CA ALA A 249 25.30 63.43 22.67
C ALA A 249 24.08 64.03 23.38
N ILE A 250 22.90 63.41 23.21
CA ILE A 250 21.67 63.84 23.91
C ILE A 250 21.82 63.74 25.43
N LYS A 251 22.48 62.69 25.95
CA LYS A 251 22.72 62.53 27.39
C LYS A 251 23.71 63.56 27.94
N ALA A 252 24.76 63.88 27.19
CA ALA A 252 25.74 64.90 27.59
C ALA A 252 25.09 66.28 27.74
N LEU A 253 24.21 66.65 26.79
CA LEU A 253 23.44 67.90 26.83
C LEU A 253 22.43 67.96 27.99
N ARG A 254 22.05 66.80 28.55
CA ARG A 254 21.19 66.68 29.74
C ARG A 254 21.99 66.57 31.04
N GLY A 255 23.32 66.63 30.97
CA GLY A 255 24.19 66.64 32.15
C GLY A 255 23.99 67.92 32.96
N ARG A 256 24.36 67.87 34.24
CA ARG A 256 24.26 69.02 35.14
C ARG A 256 25.12 70.17 34.62
N VAL A 257 24.50 71.31 34.31
CA VAL A 257 25.21 72.55 34.00
C VAL A 257 25.86 73.01 35.30
N VAL A 258 27.18 73.20 35.27
CA VAL A 258 27.94 73.76 36.39
C VAL A 258 28.24 75.19 35.98
N ASP A 259 27.59 76.14 36.65
CA ASP A 259 27.88 77.58 36.54
C ASP A 259 29.21 77.91 37.23
#